data_AF-A0A0K3B6J2-F1
#
_entry.id   AF-A0A0K3B6J2-F1
#
_cell.length_a   1.000
_cell.length_b   1.000
_cell.length_c   1.000
_cell.angle_alpha   90.00
_cell.angle_beta   90.00
_cell.angle_gamma   90.00
#
_symmetry.space_group_name_H-M   'P 1'
#
loop_
_entity.id
_entity.type
_entity.pdbx_description
1 polymer ?
#
loop_
_entity_poly.entity_id
_entity_poly.type
_entity_poly.pdbx_seq_one_letter_code
_entity_poly.pdbx_strand_id
1 'polypeptide(L)'
;MSLALAFALNIARADMRQFLNAAARPLTRALDLTHTLDRASTLARANTLASDLDRALARALARAIARDLGRARARVRDLDRAIALTRARLVRARYEPDSWLWSDDITEYQIRSGIAAQGSALIDILALARDLAGDLDRDLDRASTLARRLDRAVALTRAHDLDRDLDRAIARDLGRARAIARDRDLARAHEFDLDRARCNFVGFDLRRVDLTGRSFDGVRWSSATQWPPEWANQIQRDSVEIEPGLFEIRPGAADASDDPNPLAEP
;
A
#
# COMPACT_ATOMS: atom_id res chain seq x y z
N MET A 1 -55.93 -4.07 21.82
CA MET A 1 -54.73 -3.21 21.95
C MET A 1 -53.42 -3.90 21.53
N SER A 2 -53.29 -5.23 21.57
CA SER A 2 -52.04 -5.95 21.24
C SER A 2 -51.56 -5.84 19.78
N LEU A 3 -52.44 -5.67 18.80
CA LEU A 3 -52.05 -5.43 17.40
C LEU A 3 -51.41 -4.05 17.20
N ALA A 4 -51.86 -3.02 17.92
CA ALA A 4 -51.34 -1.66 17.80
C ALA A 4 -49.91 -1.54 18.34
N LEU A 5 -49.57 -2.28 19.40
CA LEU A 5 -48.24 -2.26 20.01
C LEU A 5 -47.21 -3.03 19.15
N ALA A 6 -47.61 -4.18 18.59
CA ALA A 6 -46.79 -4.93 17.65
C ALA A 6 -46.56 -4.16 16.34
N PHE A 7 -47.58 -3.45 15.84
CA PHE A 7 -47.48 -2.61 14.65
C PHE A 7 -46.60 -1.37 14.91
N ALA A 8 -46.73 -0.72 16.07
CA ALA A 8 -45.88 0.41 16.48
C ALA A 8 -44.40 0.00 16.65
N LEU A 9 -44.12 -1.17 17.23
CA LEU A 9 -42.75 -1.70 17.32
C LEU A 9 -42.17 -2.05 15.94
N ASN A 10 -42.98 -2.60 15.03
CA ASN A 10 -42.51 -2.94 13.69
C ASN A 10 -42.22 -1.69 12.84
N ILE A 11 -43.05 -0.66 12.96
CA ILE A 11 -42.82 0.66 12.34
C ILE A 11 -41.58 1.32 12.93
N ALA A 12 -41.44 1.38 14.25
CA ALA A 12 -40.24 1.95 14.89
C ALA A 12 -38.95 1.20 14.50
N ARG A 13 -39.02 -0.12 14.33
CA ARG A 13 -37.89 -0.96 13.88
C ARG A 13 -37.55 -0.75 12.41
N ALA A 14 -38.56 -0.55 11.55
CA ALA A 14 -38.37 -0.24 10.14
C ALA A 14 -37.79 1.17 9.96
N ASP A 15 -38.31 2.16 10.68
CA ASP A 15 -37.85 3.55 10.65
C ASP A 15 -36.43 3.67 11.21
N MET A 16 -36.10 3.02 12.33
CA MET A 16 -34.74 3.02 12.88
C MET A 16 -33.74 2.36 11.92
N ARG A 17 -34.11 1.27 11.25
CA ARG A 17 -33.26 0.62 10.23
C ARG A 17 -33.09 1.50 8.98
N GLN A 18 -34.15 2.18 8.54
CA GLN A 18 -34.05 3.13 7.43
C GLN A 18 -33.17 4.32 7.80
N PHE A 19 -33.31 4.85 9.00
CA PHE A 19 -32.52 5.98 9.49
C PHE A 19 -31.03 5.62 9.64
N LEU A 20 -30.72 4.46 10.22
CA LEU A 20 -29.34 3.96 10.33
C LEU A 20 -28.73 3.67 8.96
N ASN A 21 -29.48 3.07 8.02
CA ASN A 21 -28.99 2.85 6.66
C ASN A 21 -28.82 4.16 5.87
N ALA A 22 -29.70 5.14 6.10
CA ALA A 22 -29.62 6.46 5.49
C ALA A 22 -28.44 7.28 6.02
N ALA A 23 -28.06 7.10 7.29
CA ALA A 23 -26.89 7.74 7.90
C ALA A 23 -25.58 7.01 7.59
N ALA A 24 -25.59 5.68 7.49
CA ALA A 24 -24.40 4.87 7.21
C ALA A 24 -23.87 5.13 5.78
N ARG A 25 -24.74 5.16 4.77
CA ARG A 25 -24.36 5.35 3.36
C ARG A 25 -23.54 6.62 3.08
N PRO A 26 -23.92 7.83 3.55
CA PRO A 26 -23.12 9.03 3.33
C PRO A 26 -21.80 9.00 4.09
N LEU A 27 -21.75 8.39 5.28
CA LEU A 27 -20.49 8.19 6.02
C LEU A 27 -19.54 7.24 5.28
N THR A 28 -20.04 6.14 4.74
CA THR A 28 -19.22 5.21 3.92
C THR A 28 -18.71 5.91 2.66
N ARG A 29 -19.54 6.70 1.99
CA ARG A 29 -19.14 7.49 0.81
C ARG A 29 -18.11 8.57 1.14
N ALA A 30 -18.25 9.25 2.28
CA ALA A 30 -17.31 10.28 2.72
C ALA A 30 -15.94 9.67 3.07
N LEU A 31 -15.92 8.49 3.70
CA LEU A 31 -14.72 7.71 3.98
C LEU A 31 -14.05 7.19 2.69
N ASP A 32 -14.83 6.71 1.72
CA ASP A 32 -14.30 6.32 0.41
C ASP A 32 -13.71 7.53 -0.34
N LEU A 33 -14.36 8.70 -0.30
CA LEU A 33 -13.88 9.92 -0.94
C LEU A 33 -12.58 10.43 -0.30
N THR A 34 -12.50 10.49 1.03
CA THR A 34 -11.27 10.87 1.73
C THR A 34 -10.12 9.89 1.43
N HIS A 35 -10.41 8.59 1.34
CA HIS A 35 -9.42 7.59 0.94
C HIS A 35 -8.97 7.77 -0.52
N THR A 36 -9.88 8.06 -1.46
CA THR A 36 -9.49 8.30 -2.86
C THR A 36 -8.64 9.55 -3.01
N LEU A 37 -8.92 10.60 -2.22
CA LEU A 37 -8.16 11.84 -2.20
C LEU A 37 -6.77 11.66 -1.56
N ASP A 38 -6.67 10.92 -0.47
CA ASP A 38 -5.38 10.60 0.17
C ASP A 38 -4.51 9.72 -0.75
N ARG A 39 -5.11 8.73 -1.42
CA ARG A 39 -4.43 7.93 -2.44
C ARG A 39 -3.98 8.75 -3.65
N ALA A 40 -4.83 9.65 -4.14
CA ALA A 40 -4.50 10.50 -5.28
C ALA A 40 -3.37 11.49 -4.94
N SER A 41 -3.40 12.07 -3.74
CA SER A 41 -2.38 13.03 -3.30
C SER A 41 -1.04 12.37 -2.96
N THR A 42 -1.04 11.16 -2.39
CA THR A 42 0.19 10.38 -2.18
C THR A 42 0.81 9.92 -3.51
N LEU A 43 0.00 9.44 -4.47
CA LEU A 43 0.46 9.12 -5.82
C LEU A 43 0.99 10.36 -6.57
N ALA A 44 0.30 11.49 -6.47
CA ALA A 44 0.75 12.73 -7.08
C ALA A 44 2.11 13.18 -6.53
N ARG A 45 2.30 13.12 -5.20
CA ARG A 45 3.57 13.47 -4.55
C ARG A 45 4.70 12.52 -4.96
N ALA A 46 4.44 11.21 -5.00
CA ALA A 46 5.42 10.23 -5.44
C ALA A 46 5.83 10.45 -6.90
N ASN A 47 4.86 10.72 -7.79
CA ASN A 47 5.13 11.02 -9.20
C ASN A 47 5.91 12.32 -9.37
N THR A 48 5.60 13.38 -8.62
CA THR A 48 6.39 14.62 -8.67
C THR A 48 7.82 14.39 -8.22
N LEU A 49 8.02 13.63 -7.13
CA LEU A 49 9.35 13.39 -6.57
C LEU A 49 10.19 12.48 -7.49
N ALA A 50 9.57 11.45 -8.09
CA ALA A 50 10.20 10.61 -9.09
C ALA A 50 10.60 11.42 -10.35
N SER A 51 9.68 12.23 -10.87
CA SER A 51 9.94 13.09 -12.03
C SER A 51 11.04 14.13 -11.74
N ASP A 52 11.08 14.70 -10.54
CA ASP A 52 12.12 15.64 -10.15
C ASP A 52 13.49 14.96 -10.01
N LEU A 53 13.53 13.73 -9.50
CA LEU A 53 14.74 12.91 -9.39
C LEU A 53 15.26 12.52 -10.78
N ASP A 54 14.38 12.05 -11.67
CA ASP A 54 14.69 11.72 -13.06
C ASP A 54 15.24 12.95 -13.78
N ARG A 55 14.62 14.12 -13.59
CA ARG A 55 15.06 15.36 -14.23
C ARG A 55 16.38 15.86 -13.66
N ALA A 56 16.62 15.73 -12.36
CA ALA A 56 17.88 16.09 -11.73
C ALA A 56 19.03 15.19 -12.22
N LEU A 57 18.78 13.88 -12.30
CA LEU A 57 19.75 12.91 -12.81
C LEU A 57 20.03 13.08 -14.30
N ALA A 58 19.00 13.27 -15.13
CA ALA A 58 19.17 13.53 -16.57
C ALA A 58 20.02 14.80 -16.80
N ARG A 59 19.80 15.86 -16.02
CA ARG A 59 20.63 17.07 -16.07
C ARG A 59 22.07 16.81 -15.63
N ALA A 60 22.27 16.02 -14.58
CA ALA A 60 23.62 15.67 -14.11
C ALA A 60 24.39 14.85 -15.17
N LEU A 61 23.73 13.88 -15.81
CA LEU A 61 24.29 13.08 -16.91
C LEU A 61 24.60 13.95 -18.13
N ALA A 62 23.66 14.78 -18.57
CA ALA A 62 23.88 15.69 -19.69
C ALA A 62 25.06 16.63 -19.45
N ARG A 63 25.22 17.13 -18.21
CA ARG A 63 26.37 17.97 -17.82
C ARG A 63 27.68 17.19 -17.76
N ALA A 64 27.66 15.92 -17.39
CA ALA A 64 28.86 15.07 -17.42
C ALA A 64 29.28 14.84 -18.87
N ILE A 65 28.37 14.35 -19.71
CA ILE A 65 28.59 14.11 -21.14
C ILE A 65 29.06 15.38 -21.86
N ALA A 66 28.44 16.53 -21.59
CA ALA A 66 28.84 17.80 -22.19
C ALA A 66 30.26 18.24 -21.77
N ARG A 67 30.64 18.04 -20.50
CA ARG A 67 32.00 18.33 -20.03
C ARG A 67 33.02 17.43 -20.71
N ASP A 68 32.69 16.16 -20.86
CA ASP A 68 33.61 15.16 -21.41
C ASP A 68 33.77 15.34 -22.94
N LEU A 69 32.68 15.62 -23.66
CA LEU A 69 32.73 16.07 -25.06
C LEU A 69 33.52 17.38 -25.23
N GLY A 70 33.40 18.31 -24.27
CA GLY A 70 34.19 19.54 -24.25
C GLY A 70 35.69 19.26 -24.14
N ARG A 71 36.08 18.34 -23.26
CA ARG A 71 37.49 17.90 -23.09
C ARG A 71 38.00 17.17 -24.34
N ALA A 72 37.21 16.27 -24.91
CA ALA A 72 37.57 15.56 -26.13
C ALA A 72 37.81 16.54 -27.30
N ARG A 73 36.92 17.52 -27.48
CA ARG A 73 37.09 18.57 -28.50
C ARG A 73 38.32 19.44 -28.29
N ALA A 74 38.65 19.79 -27.04
CA ALA A 74 39.86 20.55 -26.74
C ALA A 74 41.12 19.77 -27.17
N ARG A 75 41.17 18.47 -26.87
CA ARG A 75 42.29 17.61 -27.23
C ARG A 75 42.44 17.40 -28.74
N VAL A 76 41.34 17.29 -29.48
CA VAL A 76 41.39 17.26 -30.96
C VAL A 76 42.00 18.53 -31.52
N ARG A 77 41.68 19.70 -30.94
CA ARG A 77 42.31 20.97 -31.34
C ARG A 77 43.81 21.01 -31.02
N ASP A 78 44.21 20.46 -29.89
CA ASP A 78 45.63 20.35 -29.53
C ASP A 78 46.38 19.45 -30.52
N LEU A 79 45.75 18.35 -30.96
CA LEU A 79 46.28 17.48 -32.02
C LEU A 79 46.39 18.20 -33.37
N ASP A 80 45.34 18.89 -33.80
CA ASP A 80 45.37 19.69 -35.04
C ASP A 80 46.49 20.74 -35.01
N ARG A 81 46.70 21.36 -33.85
CA ARG A 81 47.79 22.33 -33.64
C ARG A 81 49.16 21.67 -33.70
N ALA A 82 49.33 20.49 -33.09
CA ALA A 82 50.57 19.73 -33.17
C ALA A 82 50.89 19.31 -34.61
N ILE A 83 49.89 18.82 -35.35
CA ILE A 83 50.03 18.47 -36.77
C ILE A 83 50.41 19.70 -37.61
N ALA A 84 49.76 20.85 -37.38
CA ALA A 84 50.08 22.09 -38.07
C ALA A 84 51.52 22.56 -37.79
N LEU A 85 51.99 22.46 -36.54
CA LEU A 85 53.36 22.79 -36.16
C LEU A 85 54.38 21.86 -36.82
N THR A 86 54.11 20.56 -36.85
CA THR A 86 54.96 19.57 -37.52
C THR A 86 55.01 19.84 -39.03
N ARG A 87 53.87 20.15 -39.65
CA ARG A 87 53.81 20.53 -41.07
C ARG A 87 54.60 21.82 -41.33
N ALA A 88 54.51 22.82 -40.46
CA ALA A 88 55.28 24.05 -40.58
C ALA A 88 56.79 23.82 -40.45
N ARG A 89 57.22 22.95 -39.54
CA ARG A 89 58.63 22.54 -39.40
C ARG A 89 59.15 21.84 -40.65
N LEU A 90 58.36 20.94 -41.23
CA LEU A 90 58.71 20.23 -42.47
C LEU A 90 58.79 21.19 -43.67
N VAL A 91 57.88 22.16 -43.75
CA VAL A 91 57.93 23.20 -44.81
C VAL A 91 59.15 24.08 -44.63
N ARG A 92 59.47 24.51 -43.39
CA ARG A 92 60.69 25.29 -43.11
C ARG A 92 61.96 24.51 -43.49
N ALA A 93 62.06 23.25 -43.10
CA ALA A 93 63.18 22.38 -43.47
C ALA A 93 63.33 22.16 -44.99
N ARG A 94 62.23 22.34 -45.75
CA ARG A 94 62.21 22.19 -47.22
C ARG A 94 62.47 23.50 -47.98
N TYR A 95 62.18 24.66 -47.39
CA TYR A 95 62.21 25.98 -48.05
C TYR A 95 63.24 26.95 -47.48
N GLU A 96 64.10 26.52 -46.56
CA GLU A 96 65.26 27.28 -46.07
C GLU A 96 66.59 26.60 -46.52
N PRO A 97 66.90 26.51 -47.83
CA PRO A 97 68.14 25.91 -48.34
C PRO A 97 69.21 26.97 -48.66
N ASP A 98 69.16 28.16 -48.05
CA ASP A 98 70.13 29.22 -48.30
C ASP A 98 71.13 29.34 -47.14
N SER A 99 72.03 28.36 -47.05
CA SER A 99 73.38 28.58 -46.53
C SER A 99 74.30 27.52 -47.11
N TRP A 100 74.98 27.92 -48.18
CA TRP A 100 75.82 27.11 -49.04
C TRP A 100 77.03 26.53 -48.29
N LEU A 101 77.18 25.20 -48.28
CA LEU A 101 78.46 24.48 -48.43
C LEU A 101 78.17 22.98 -48.62
N TRP A 102 78.49 22.50 -49.82
CA TRP A 102 78.28 21.13 -50.27
C TRP A 102 79.11 20.11 -49.49
N SER A 103 78.45 19.08 -48.98
CA SER A 103 79.01 17.76 -48.73
C SER A 103 77.89 16.72 -48.93
N ASP A 104 78.15 15.66 -49.69
CA ASP A 104 77.23 14.53 -49.91
C ASP A 104 76.72 13.94 -48.57
N ASP A 105 77.52 14.06 -47.50
CA ASP A 105 77.16 13.60 -46.15
C ASP A 105 76.03 14.42 -45.50
N ILE A 106 75.86 15.70 -45.87
CA ILE A 106 74.85 16.58 -45.27
C ILE A 106 73.46 16.26 -45.83
N THR A 107 73.34 15.92 -47.12
CA THR A 107 72.08 15.49 -47.73
C THR A 107 71.58 14.18 -47.13
N GLU A 108 72.47 13.20 -46.91
CA GLU A 108 72.07 11.94 -46.30
C GLU A 108 71.69 12.12 -44.82
N TYR A 109 72.46 12.91 -44.06
CA TYR A 109 72.14 13.23 -42.66
C TYR A 109 70.83 14.01 -42.51
N GLN A 110 70.56 14.97 -43.39
CA GLN A 110 69.31 15.75 -43.37
C GLN A 110 68.09 14.91 -43.78
N ILE A 111 68.21 14.03 -44.78
CA ILE A 111 67.15 13.09 -45.15
C ILE A 111 66.91 12.11 -44.00
N ARG A 112 67.96 11.56 -43.40
CA ARG A 112 67.86 10.62 -42.27
C ARG A 112 67.26 11.28 -41.03
N SER A 113 67.62 12.54 -40.72
CA SER A 113 67.03 13.29 -39.61
C SER A 113 65.58 13.69 -39.88
N GLY A 114 65.22 14.03 -41.11
CA GLY A 114 63.84 14.32 -41.53
C GLY A 114 62.92 13.10 -41.44
N ILE A 115 63.40 11.94 -41.91
CA ILE A 115 62.68 10.65 -41.79
C ILE A 115 62.55 10.25 -40.31
N ALA A 116 63.60 10.41 -39.51
CA ALA A 116 63.55 10.12 -38.08
C ALA A 116 62.57 11.04 -37.33
N ALA A 117 62.55 12.34 -37.66
CA ALA A 117 61.62 13.30 -37.07
C ALA A 117 60.16 13.03 -37.48
N GLN A 118 59.92 12.64 -38.73
CA GLN A 118 58.60 12.19 -39.19
C GLN A 118 58.16 10.90 -38.49
N GLY A 119 59.07 9.92 -38.35
CA GLY A 119 58.81 8.68 -37.63
C GLY A 119 58.43 8.93 -36.17
N SER A 120 59.19 9.78 -35.47
CA SER A 120 58.90 10.16 -34.08
C SER A 120 57.54 10.86 -33.96
N ALA A 121 57.23 11.83 -34.83
CA ALA A 121 55.95 12.55 -34.77
C ALA A 121 54.75 11.63 -35.03
N LEU A 122 54.90 10.64 -35.93
CA LEU A 122 53.84 9.69 -36.24
C LEU A 122 53.61 8.69 -35.08
N ILE A 123 54.68 8.30 -34.38
CA ILE A 123 54.60 7.51 -33.14
C ILE A 123 53.87 8.29 -32.05
N ASP A 124 54.18 9.58 -31.85
CA ASP A 124 53.52 10.42 -30.85
C ASP A 124 52.01 10.59 -31.13
N ILE A 125 51.64 10.77 -32.40
CA ILE A 125 50.23 10.87 -32.82
C ILE A 125 49.49 9.56 -32.56
N LEU A 126 50.11 8.42 -32.89
CA LEU A 126 49.50 7.10 -32.66
C LEU A 126 49.37 6.78 -31.17
N ALA A 127 50.35 7.18 -30.35
CA ALA A 127 50.27 7.07 -28.90
C ALA A 127 49.09 7.89 -28.34
N LEU A 128 48.98 9.16 -28.76
CA LEU A 128 47.88 10.03 -28.33
C LEU A 128 46.50 9.50 -28.77
N ALA A 129 46.39 8.98 -29.99
CA ALA A 129 45.15 8.39 -30.50
C ALA A 129 44.75 7.13 -29.72
N ARG A 130 45.73 6.29 -29.35
CA ARG A 130 45.51 5.12 -28.50
C ARG A 130 45.07 5.51 -27.09
N ASP A 131 45.70 6.52 -26.50
CA ASP A 131 45.31 7.03 -25.18
C ASP A 131 43.89 7.59 -25.19
N LEU A 132 43.52 8.33 -26.26
CA LEU A 132 42.17 8.85 -26.45
C LEU A 132 41.13 7.73 -26.57
N ALA A 133 41.44 6.68 -27.34
CA ALA A 133 40.55 5.52 -27.47
C ALA A 133 40.35 4.81 -26.13
N GLY A 134 41.43 4.64 -25.34
CA GLY A 134 41.37 4.04 -24.01
C GLY A 134 40.62 4.90 -22.99
N ASP A 135 40.74 6.23 -23.06
CA ASP A 135 39.93 7.16 -22.27
C ASP A 135 38.44 7.01 -22.60
N LEU A 136 38.09 6.96 -23.89
CA LEU A 136 36.70 6.84 -24.36
C LEU A 136 36.04 5.53 -23.90
N ASP A 137 36.79 4.43 -23.97
CA ASP A 137 36.33 3.11 -23.54
C ASP A 137 36.06 3.07 -22.02
N ARG A 138 36.97 3.66 -21.23
CA ARG A 138 36.79 3.82 -19.78
C ARG A 138 35.57 4.68 -19.44
N ASP A 139 35.31 5.72 -20.22
CA ASP A 139 34.14 6.57 -20.00
C ASP A 139 32.83 5.87 -20.37
N LEU A 140 32.83 5.08 -21.43
CA LEU A 140 31.68 4.26 -21.81
C LEU A 140 31.35 3.19 -20.74
N ASP A 141 32.38 2.56 -20.16
CA ASP A 141 32.19 1.57 -19.10
C ASP A 141 31.64 2.21 -17.80
N ARG A 142 32.12 3.41 -17.46
CA ARG A 142 31.58 4.20 -16.34
C ARG A 142 30.12 4.57 -16.57
N ALA A 143 29.77 5.05 -17.77
CA ALA A 143 28.40 5.41 -18.11
C ALA A 143 27.47 4.19 -18.02
N SER A 144 27.92 3.04 -18.55
CA SER A 144 27.18 1.77 -18.48
C SER A 144 26.98 1.29 -17.04
N THR A 145 28.01 1.41 -16.20
CA THR A 145 27.92 1.06 -14.77
C THR A 145 26.93 1.95 -14.03
N LEU A 146 26.93 3.26 -14.32
CA LEU A 146 25.95 4.19 -13.73
C LEU A 146 24.52 3.88 -14.19
N ALA A 147 24.31 3.58 -15.48
CA ALA A 147 23.01 3.19 -16.00
C ALA A 147 22.45 1.96 -15.27
N ARG A 148 23.26 0.91 -15.09
CA ARG A 148 22.85 -0.29 -14.34
C ARG A 148 22.52 0.01 -12.88
N ARG A 149 23.28 0.90 -12.23
CA ARG A 149 22.99 1.32 -10.84
C ARG A 149 21.66 2.08 -10.76
N LEU A 150 21.33 2.87 -11.77
CA LEU A 150 20.07 3.60 -11.87
C LEU A 150 18.88 2.65 -12.07
N ASP A 151 18.99 1.70 -13.00
CA ASP A 151 17.96 0.68 -13.22
C ASP A 151 17.66 -0.09 -11.93
N ARG A 152 18.71 -0.43 -11.17
CA ARG A 152 18.57 -1.10 -9.87
C ARG A 152 17.90 -0.22 -8.82
N ALA A 153 18.25 1.07 -8.75
CA ALA A 153 17.63 1.99 -7.80
C ALA A 153 16.13 2.19 -8.11
N VAL A 154 15.78 2.34 -9.39
CA VAL A 154 14.38 2.44 -9.83
C VAL A 154 13.61 1.16 -9.51
N ALA A 155 14.20 -0.01 -9.75
CA ALA A 155 13.58 -1.29 -9.40
C ALA A 155 13.34 -1.42 -7.88
N LEU A 156 14.28 -0.99 -7.05
CA LEU A 156 14.13 -1.00 -5.59
C LEU A 156 13.02 -0.07 -5.11
N THR A 157 12.96 1.16 -5.64
CA THR A 157 11.88 2.10 -5.29
C THR A 157 10.51 1.52 -5.66
N ARG A 158 10.38 0.94 -6.87
CA ARG A 158 9.13 0.27 -7.29
C ARG A 158 8.76 -0.90 -6.39
N ALA A 159 9.75 -1.69 -5.97
CA ALA A 159 9.51 -2.80 -5.04
C ALA A 159 9.01 -2.31 -3.67
N HIS A 160 9.63 -1.26 -3.11
CA HIS A 160 9.18 -0.65 -1.86
C HIS A 160 7.77 -0.04 -1.97
N ASP A 161 7.43 0.57 -3.10
CA ASP A 161 6.09 1.13 -3.29
C ASP A 161 5.04 0.01 -3.39
N LEU A 162 5.36 -1.10 -4.06
CA LEU A 162 4.50 -2.28 -4.12
C LEU A 162 4.30 -2.90 -2.72
N ASP A 163 5.38 -3.05 -1.96
CA ASP A 163 5.35 -3.57 -0.58
C ASP A 163 4.45 -2.71 0.32
N ARG A 164 4.62 -1.38 0.26
CA ARG A 164 3.78 -0.44 1.02
C ARG A 164 2.31 -0.49 0.59
N ASP A 165 2.03 -0.69 -0.69
CA ASP A 165 0.66 -0.82 -1.19
C ASP A 165 0.01 -2.13 -0.75
N LEU A 166 0.78 -3.22 -0.67
CA LEU A 166 0.34 -4.49 -0.10
C LEU A 166 0.04 -4.37 1.39
N ASP A 167 0.93 -3.76 2.18
CA ASP A 167 0.71 -3.51 3.61
C ASP A 167 -0.58 -2.73 3.86
N ARG A 168 -0.83 -1.68 3.08
CA ARG A 168 -2.07 -0.90 3.17
C ARG A 168 -3.30 -1.74 2.77
N ALA A 169 -3.17 -2.62 1.79
CA ALA A 169 -4.27 -3.51 1.39
C ALA A 169 -4.63 -4.48 2.51
N ILE A 170 -3.63 -5.13 3.10
CA ILE A 170 -3.80 -6.04 4.24
C ILE A 170 -4.42 -5.32 5.43
N ALA A 171 -3.91 -4.13 5.78
CA ALA A 171 -4.45 -3.34 6.89
C ALA A 171 -5.93 -2.98 6.66
N ARG A 172 -6.32 -2.66 5.42
CA ARG A 172 -7.72 -2.38 5.05
C ARG A 172 -8.60 -3.62 5.18
N ASP A 173 -8.16 -4.75 4.67
CA ASP A 173 -8.94 -5.99 4.71
C ASP A 173 -9.11 -6.49 6.15
N LEU A 174 -8.07 -6.36 6.98
CA LEU A 174 -8.17 -6.60 8.42
C LEU A 174 -9.13 -5.63 9.11
N GLY A 175 -9.08 -4.34 8.75
CA GLY A 175 -10.02 -3.34 9.25
C GLY A 175 -11.48 -3.67 8.93
N ARG A 176 -11.76 -4.07 7.67
CA ARG A 176 -13.09 -4.51 7.22
C ARG A 176 -13.55 -5.77 7.94
N ALA A 177 -12.68 -6.78 8.04
CA ALA A 177 -13.01 -8.02 8.73
C ALA A 177 -13.37 -7.77 10.20
N ARG A 178 -12.62 -6.88 10.88
CA ARG A 178 -12.93 -6.47 12.26
C ARG A 178 -14.25 -5.71 12.38
N ALA A 179 -14.58 -4.84 11.43
CA ALA A 179 -15.86 -4.13 11.42
C ALA A 179 -17.03 -5.11 11.26
N ILE A 180 -16.94 -6.04 10.30
CA ILE A 180 -17.98 -7.08 10.07
C ILE A 180 -18.15 -7.97 11.31
N ALA A 181 -17.05 -8.34 11.98
CA ALA A 181 -17.12 -9.11 13.21
C ALA A 181 -17.89 -8.35 14.31
N ARG A 182 -17.55 -7.06 14.52
CA ARG A 182 -18.26 -6.20 15.48
C ARG A 182 -19.74 -6.05 15.15
N ASP A 183 -20.09 -5.83 13.89
CA ASP A 183 -21.49 -5.70 13.46
C ASP A 183 -22.27 -6.99 13.72
N ARG A 184 -21.65 -8.16 13.51
CA ARG A 184 -22.26 -9.45 13.85
C ARG A 184 -22.44 -9.63 15.35
N ASP A 185 -21.47 -9.25 16.15
CA ASP A 185 -21.57 -9.35 17.60
C ASP A 185 -22.65 -8.42 18.16
N LEU A 186 -22.74 -7.20 17.63
CA LEU A 186 -23.84 -6.28 17.93
C LEU A 186 -25.20 -6.83 17.51
N ALA A 187 -25.29 -7.44 16.31
CA ALA A 187 -26.53 -8.05 15.84
C ALA A 187 -26.98 -9.21 16.75
N ARG A 188 -26.05 -10.06 17.20
CA ARG A 188 -26.33 -11.13 18.15
C ARG A 188 -26.76 -10.61 19.52
N ALA A 189 -26.09 -9.57 20.03
CA ALA A 189 -26.48 -8.95 21.29
C ALA A 189 -27.91 -8.39 21.21
N HIS A 190 -28.25 -7.71 20.11
CA HIS A 190 -29.61 -7.21 19.89
C HIS A 190 -30.65 -8.31 19.73
N GLU A 191 -30.30 -9.43 19.09
CA GLU A 191 -31.18 -10.60 19.01
C GLU A 191 -31.47 -11.17 20.39
N PHE A 192 -30.44 -11.34 21.22
CA PHE A 192 -30.57 -11.78 22.59
C PHE A 192 -31.42 -10.82 23.45
N ASP A 193 -31.20 -9.51 23.33
CA ASP A 193 -31.99 -8.50 24.03
C ASP A 193 -33.47 -8.53 23.62
N LEU A 194 -33.74 -8.74 22.34
CA LEU A 194 -35.11 -8.85 21.83
C LEU A 194 -35.79 -10.13 22.30
N ASP A 195 -35.10 -11.26 22.29
CA ASP A 195 -35.66 -12.50 22.83
C ASP A 195 -35.92 -12.38 24.33
N ARG A 196 -35.00 -11.76 25.08
CA ARG A 196 -35.21 -11.42 26.50
C ARG A 196 -36.43 -10.51 26.70
N ALA A 197 -36.60 -9.48 25.87
CA ALA A 197 -37.74 -8.58 25.95
C ALA A 197 -39.07 -9.27 25.57
N ARG A 198 -39.06 -10.16 24.57
CA ARG A 198 -40.24 -10.94 24.15
C ARG A 198 -40.72 -11.90 25.22
N CYS A 199 -39.81 -12.44 26.01
CA CYS A 199 -40.13 -13.36 27.09
C CYS A 199 -40.33 -12.66 28.44
N ASN A 200 -40.24 -11.33 28.54
CA ASN A 200 -40.40 -10.61 29.80
C ASN A 200 -41.79 -9.96 29.92
N PHE A 201 -42.62 -10.52 30.80
CA PHE A 201 -43.99 -10.08 31.08
C PHE A 201 -44.17 -9.58 32.52
N VAL A 202 -43.09 -9.26 33.23
CA VAL A 202 -43.12 -8.71 34.60
C VAL A 202 -44.08 -7.53 34.71
N GLY A 203 -45.14 -7.69 35.51
CA GLY A 203 -46.12 -6.65 35.81
C GLY A 203 -47.18 -6.41 34.73
N PHE A 204 -47.25 -7.25 33.68
CA PHE A 204 -48.25 -7.11 32.63
C PHE A 204 -49.62 -7.68 33.04
N ASP A 205 -50.71 -7.07 32.55
CA ASP A 205 -52.07 -7.60 32.67
C ASP A 205 -52.44 -8.41 31.42
N LEU A 206 -52.50 -9.73 31.58
CA LEU A 206 -52.78 -10.71 30.54
C LEU A 206 -54.20 -11.30 30.63
N ARG A 207 -55.03 -10.87 31.59
CA ARG A 207 -56.37 -11.45 31.86
C ARG A 207 -57.34 -11.43 30.66
N ARG A 208 -57.06 -10.58 29.66
CA ARG A 208 -57.89 -10.38 28.46
C ARG A 208 -57.23 -10.90 27.19
N VAL A 209 -56.11 -11.62 27.32
CA VAL A 209 -55.35 -12.17 26.19
C VAL A 209 -55.73 -13.62 26.01
N ASP A 210 -56.03 -14.02 24.77
CA ASP A 210 -56.19 -15.43 24.41
C ASP A 210 -54.82 -16.10 24.35
N LEU A 211 -54.62 -17.05 25.26
CA LEU A 211 -53.38 -17.77 25.50
C LEU A 211 -53.41 -19.20 24.92
N THR A 212 -54.52 -19.62 24.29
CA THR A 212 -54.66 -20.98 23.76
C THR A 212 -53.64 -21.30 22.66
N GLY A 213 -53.03 -22.49 22.75
CA GLY A 213 -52.05 -22.99 21.77
C GLY A 213 -50.67 -22.29 21.79
N ARG A 214 -50.39 -21.43 22.77
CA ARG A 214 -49.10 -20.75 22.93
C ARG A 214 -48.20 -21.54 23.88
N SER A 215 -46.90 -21.62 23.56
CA SER A 215 -45.89 -22.07 24.52
C SER A 215 -45.47 -20.91 25.43
N PHE A 216 -45.34 -21.18 26.72
CA PHE A 216 -44.90 -20.22 27.74
C PHE A 216 -43.50 -20.52 28.28
N ASP A 217 -42.80 -21.51 27.70
CA ASP A 217 -41.45 -21.85 28.11
C ASP A 217 -40.49 -20.64 28.01
N GLY A 218 -39.71 -20.42 29.07
CA GLY A 218 -38.76 -19.31 29.19
C GLY A 218 -39.38 -17.93 29.44
N VAL A 219 -40.71 -17.84 29.63
CA VAL A 219 -41.38 -16.58 29.96
C VAL A 219 -41.13 -16.18 31.42
N ARG A 220 -40.67 -14.95 31.62
CA ARG A 220 -40.42 -14.33 32.92
C ARG A 220 -41.56 -13.43 33.34
N TRP A 221 -41.96 -13.54 34.60
CA TRP A 221 -43.09 -12.80 35.17
C TRP A 221 -42.84 -12.52 36.66
N SER A 222 -43.59 -11.57 37.21
CA SER A 222 -43.57 -11.25 38.66
C SER A 222 -44.94 -11.37 39.27
N SER A 223 -45.04 -11.32 40.60
CA SER A 223 -46.31 -11.33 41.34
C SER A 223 -47.29 -10.22 40.95
N ALA A 224 -46.80 -9.14 40.31
CA ALA A 224 -47.63 -8.07 39.76
C ALA A 224 -48.28 -8.41 38.40
N THR A 225 -47.84 -9.49 37.75
CA THR A 225 -48.34 -9.98 36.47
C THR A 225 -49.68 -10.67 36.67
N GLN A 226 -50.69 -10.28 35.91
CA GLN A 226 -52.05 -10.79 36.08
C GLN A 226 -52.40 -11.77 34.97
N TRP A 227 -52.43 -13.05 35.30
CA TRP A 227 -52.79 -14.12 34.39
C TRP A 227 -54.31 -14.32 34.31
N PRO A 228 -54.84 -14.84 33.18
CA PRO A 228 -56.21 -15.33 33.16
C PRO A 228 -56.44 -16.40 34.24
N PRO A 229 -57.62 -16.42 34.90
CA PRO A 229 -57.89 -17.31 36.03
C PRO A 229 -57.67 -18.80 35.72
N GLU A 230 -57.99 -19.21 34.49
CA GLU A 230 -57.85 -20.57 34.01
C GLU A 230 -56.38 -21.00 33.80
N TRP A 231 -55.46 -20.04 33.66
CA TRP A 231 -54.02 -20.29 33.49
C TRP A 231 -53.22 -20.11 34.77
N ALA A 232 -53.70 -19.31 35.74
CA ALA A 232 -52.94 -18.91 36.93
C ALA A 232 -52.32 -20.10 37.70
N ASN A 233 -53.11 -21.15 37.96
CA ASN A 233 -52.64 -22.34 38.69
C ASN A 233 -51.57 -23.13 37.90
N GLN A 234 -51.74 -23.23 36.58
CA GLN A 234 -50.79 -23.93 35.73
C GLN A 234 -49.47 -23.16 35.65
N ILE A 235 -49.54 -21.86 35.41
CA ILE A 235 -48.36 -20.99 35.32
C ILE A 235 -47.59 -20.99 36.64
N GLN A 236 -48.28 -20.93 37.78
CA GLN A 236 -47.63 -20.97 39.09
C GLN A 236 -46.92 -22.30 39.37
N ARG A 237 -47.52 -23.42 38.95
CA ARG A 237 -46.91 -24.76 39.07
C ARG A 237 -45.72 -24.95 38.14
N ASP A 238 -45.81 -24.42 36.92
CA ASP A 238 -44.76 -24.55 35.90
C ASP A 238 -43.67 -23.47 36.05
N SER A 239 -43.68 -22.68 37.12
CA SER A 239 -42.74 -21.57 37.32
C SER A 239 -41.68 -21.86 38.37
N VAL A 240 -40.45 -21.43 38.11
CA VAL A 240 -39.32 -21.47 39.04
C VAL A 240 -38.91 -20.03 39.37
N GLU A 241 -38.71 -19.74 40.65
CA GLU A 241 -38.20 -18.44 41.08
C GLU A 241 -36.70 -18.33 40.75
N ILE A 242 -36.31 -17.29 40.00
CA ILE A 242 -34.91 -17.05 39.62
C ILE A 242 -34.29 -15.95 40.50
N GLU A 243 -35.09 -14.94 40.86
CA GLU A 243 -34.74 -13.85 41.76
C GLU A 243 -35.96 -13.54 42.64
N PRO A 244 -35.80 -12.92 43.83
CA PRO A 244 -36.93 -12.62 44.71
C PRO A 244 -38.06 -11.86 43.98
N GLY A 245 -39.21 -12.52 43.84
CA GLY A 245 -40.39 -11.97 43.14
C GLY A 245 -40.34 -11.99 41.61
N LEU A 246 -39.35 -12.67 41.02
CA LEU A 246 -39.20 -12.89 39.58
C LEU A 246 -39.15 -14.40 39.27
N PHE A 247 -40.13 -14.84 38.49
CA PHE A 247 -40.36 -16.24 38.15
C PHE A 247 -40.14 -16.47 36.65
N GLU A 248 -39.68 -17.65 36.27
CA GLU A 248 -39.57 -18.12 34.88
C GLU A 248 -40.31 -19.42 34.70
N ILE A 249 -41.15 -19.49 33.67
CA ILE A 249 -41.94 -20.68 33.34
C ILE A 249 -41.02 -21.70 32.66
N ARG A 250 -40.93 -22.89 33.26
CA ARG A 250 -40.24 -24.08 32.75
C ARG A 250 -41.20 -25.27 32.83
N PRO A 251 -41.85 -25.63 31.71
CA PRO A 251 -42.78 -26.75 31.68
C PRO A 251 -42.12 -28.03 32.21
N GLY A 252 -42.74 -28.69 33.19
CA GLY A 252 -42.21 -29.91 33.80
C GLY A 252 -41.29 -29.71 35.02
N ALA A 253 -41.11 -28.48 35.52
CA ALA A 253 -40.34 -28.24 36.75
C ALA A 253 -40.94 -28.93 38.00
N ALA A 254 -42.26 -29.13 38.03
CA ALA A 254 -42.94 -29.85 39.12
C ALA A 254 -42.74 -31.38 39.06
N ASP A 255 -42.42 -31.94 37.90
CA ASP A 255 -42.23 -33.40 37.72
C ASP A 255 -40.79 -33.83 38.03
N ALA A 256 -39.83 -32.89 38.14
CA ALA A 256 -38.43 -33.17 38.47
C ALA A 256 -38.12 -33.15 39.98
N SER A 257 -39.01 -32.59 40.81
CA SER A 257 -38.85 -32.56 42.27
C SER A 257 -39.32 -33.84 42.99
N ASP A 258 -39.81 -34.83 42.24
CA ASP A 258 -40.38 -36.08 42.77
C ASP A 258 -39.65 -37.34 42.25
N ASP A 259 -38.37 -37.22 41.87
CA ASP A 259 -37.53 -38.39 41.57
C ASP A 259 -36.71 -38.80 42.82
N PRO A 260 -37.11 -39.86 43.54
CA PRO A 260 -36.31 -40.41 44.62
C PRO A 260 -35.13 -41.13 44.00
N ASN A 261 -33.97 -40.49 44.06
CA ASN A 261 -32.62 -41.06 44.02
C ASN A 261 -32.58 -42.62 43.93
N PRO A 262 -32.29 -43.22 42.77
CA PRO A 262 -31.76 -44.56 42.74
C PRO A 262 -30.24 -44.47 42.96
N LEU A 263 -29.86 -44.71 44.22
CA LEU A 263 -28.76 -45.58 44.64
C LEU A 263 -27.85 -46.06 43.48
N ALA A 264 -26.55 -45.74 43.51
CA ALA A 264 -25.53 -46.62 44.11
C ALA A 264 -25.60 -48.02 43.48
N GLU A 265 -24.74 -48.39 42.53
CA GLU A 265 -23.37 -48.93 42.67
C GLU A 265 -23.11 -49.83 41.43
N PRO A 266 -21.92 -50.39 41.20
CA PRO A 266 -20.56 -50.04 41.63
C PRO A 266 -19.60 -49.72 40.46
#